data_AF-A0A9E5ES06-F1
#
_entry.id   AF-A0A9E5ES06-F1
#
_cell.length_a   1.000
_cell.length_b   1.000
_cell.length_c   1.000
_cell.angle_alpha   90.00
_cell.angle_beta   90.00
_cell.angle_gamma   90.00
#
_symmetry.space_group_name_H-M   'P 1'
#
loop_
_entity.id
_entity.type
_entity.pdbx_description
1 polymer ?
#
loop_
_entity_poly.entity_id
_entity_poly.type
_entity_poly.pdbx_seq_one_letter_code
_entity_poly.pdbx_strand_id
1 'polypeptide(L)' 'MRDSVAHVFVDDLAAPTLSDDDQHHLARVLRVRDGESVSASNGRGGWRL' A
#
# COMPACT_ATOMS: atom_id res chain seq x y z
N MET A 1 4.00 1.43 12.95
CA MET A 1 4.57 1.80 11.64
C MET A 1 6.09 1.84 11.70
N ARG A 2 6.74 0.77 12.16
CA ARG A 2 8.21 0.66 12.08
C ARG A 2 8.63 -0.37 11.01
N ASP A 3 7.71 -1.26 10.64
CA ASP A 3 7.99 -2.41 9.75
C ASP A 3 7.31 -2.32 8.38
N SER A 4 6.61 -1.22 8.08
CA SER A 4 6.01 -1.00 6.76
C SER A 4 7.04 -0.46 5.79
N VAL A 5 7.23 -1.11 4.65
CA VAL A 5 8.24 -0.72 3.65
C VAL A 5 7.75 0.35 2.68
N ALA A 6 6.43 0.45 2.51
CA ALA A 6 5.77 1.48 1.70
C ALA A 6 4.44 1.92 2.31
N HIS A 7 3.90 3.04 1.81
CA HIS A 7 2.57 3.53 2.15
C HIS A 7 1.81 3.88 0.88
N VAL A 8 0.58 3.40 0.75
CA VAL A 8 -0.28 3.61 -0.43
C VAL A 8 -1.62 4.21 -0.04
N PHE A 9 -2.27 4.84 -1.01
CA PHE A 9 -3.63 5.33 -0.87
C PHE A 9 -4.60 4.42 -1.62
N VAL A 10 -5.73 4.10 -1.00
CA VAL A 10 -6.80 3.25 -1.57
C VAL A 10 -8.16 3.86 -1.29
N ASP A 11 -9.14 3.57 -2.13
CA ASP A 11 -10.50 4.11 -1.97
C ASP A 11 -11.25 3.45 -0.80
N ASP A 12 -11.15 2.12 -0.68
CA ASP A 12 -11.74 1.34 0.40
C ASP A 12 -10.67 0.51 1.11
N LEU A 13 -10.54 0.71 2.41
CA LEU A 13 -9.61 -0.07 3.22
C LEU A 13 -10.13 -1.49 3.49
N ALA A 14 -11.45 -1.74 3.43
CA ALA A 14 -12.07 -3.06 3.63
C ALA A 14 -11.84 -4.00 2.44
N ALA A 15 -11.73 -3.44 1.25
CA ALA A 15 -11.34 -4.15 0.04
C ALA A 15 -10.26 -3.32 -0.70
N PRO A 16 -9.00 -3.32 -0.20
CA PRO A 16 -7.95 -2.49 -0.77
C PRO A 16 -7.61 -2.98 -2.18
N THR A 17 -7.86 -2.13 -3.16
CA THR A 17 -7.49 -2.34 -4.56
C THR A 17 -6.45 -1.32 -4.98
N LEU A 18 -5.40 -1.79 -5.64
CA LEU A 18 -4.37 -0.91 -6.20
C LEU A 18 -4.69 -0.59 -7.65
N SER A 19 -4.33 0.62 -8.07
CA SER A 19 -4.22 0.94 -9.48
C SER A 19 -3.04 0.17 -10.11
N ASP A 20 -3.06 -0.01 -11.43
CA ASP A 20 -1.95 -0.64 -12.15
C ASP A 20 -0.63 0.14 -11.94
N ASP A 21 -0.70 1.47 -11.84
CA ASP A 21 0.46 2.33 -11.59
C ASP A 21 1.02 2.12 -10.18
N ASP A 22 0.17 2.05 -9.16
CA ASP A 22 0.62 1.78 -7.78
C ASP A 22 1.20 0.37 -7.65
N GLN A 23 0.57 -0.62 -8.30
CA GLN A 23 1.09 -1.98 -8.34
C GLN A 23 2.45 -2.03 -9.04
N HIS A 24 2.60 -1.35 -10.17
CA HIS A 24 3.86 -1.23 -10.89
C HIS A 24 4.94 -0.57 -10.02
N HIS A 25 4.60 0.54 -9.36
CA HIS A 25 5.51 1.28 -8.51
C HIS A 25 5.99 0.43 -7.33
N LEU A 26 5.10 -0.27 -6.64
CA LEU A 26 5.46 -1.20 -5.57
C LEU A 26 6.38 -2.33 -6.06
N ALA A 27 5.98 -3.04 -7.12
CA ALA A 27 6.67 -4.25 -7.55
C ALA A 27 7.97 -3.98 -8.34
N ARG A 28 8.03 -2.93 -9.15
CA ARG A 28 9.14 -2.69 -10.09
C ARG A 28 10.10 -1.60 -9.64
N VAL A 29 9.57 -0.51 -9.08
CA VAL A 29 10.37 0.65 -8.71
C VAL A 29 10.88 0.50 -7.29
N LEU A 30 9.96 0.29 -6.33
CA LEU A 30 10.30 0.07 -4.93
C LEU A 30 10.78 -1.36 -4.68
N ARG A 31 10.39 -2.31 -5.55
CA ARG A 31 10.78 -3.73 -5.49
C ARG A 31 10.38 -4.38 -4.17
N VAL A 32 9.20 -4.03 -3.69
CA VAL A 32 8.56 -4.66 -2.53
C VAL A 32 8.46 -6.15 -2.79
N ARG A 33 8.87 -6.93 -1.81
CA ARG A 33 8.93 -8.39 -1.87
C ARG A 33 7.74 -9.01 -1.15
N ASP A 34 7.45 -10.25 -1.52
CA ASP A 34 6.48 -11.06 -0.80
C ASP A 34 6.88 -11.15 0.69
N GLY A 35 5.90 -10.92 1.57
CA GLY A 35 6.09 -10.91 3.02
C GLY A 35 6.47 -9.56 3.62
N GLU A 36 6.81 -8.56 2.81
CA GLU A 36 6.99 -7.19 3.29
C GLU A 36 5.63 -6.50 3.48
N SER A 37 5.48 -5.75 4.57
CA SER A 37 4.22 -5.07 4.90
C SER A 37 4.11 -3.72 4.20
N VAL A 38 2.94 -3.42 3.63
CA VAL A 38 2.62 -2.13 3.01
C VAL A 38 1.38 -1.58 3.67
N SER A 39 1.51 -0.42 4.32
CA SER A 39 0.36 0.26 4.93
C SER A 39 -0.49 0.97 3.89
N ALA A 40 -1.80 0.98 4.10
CA ALA A 40 -2.77 1.64 3.23
C ALA A 40 -3.57 2.70 3.98
N SER A 41 -3.88 3.82 3.33
CA SER A 41 -4.71 4.90 3.86
C SER A 41 -5.83 5.26 2.90
N ASN A 42 -7.00 5.65 3.41
CA ASN A 42 -8.08 6.18 2.58
C ASN A 42 -8.08 7.71 2.47
N GLY A 43 -7.05 8.38 3.00
CA GLY A 43 -6.95 9.85 2.99
C GLY A 43 -8.01 10.58 3.84
N ARG A 44 -8.91 9.84 4.50
CA ARG A 44 -10.00 10.38 5.34
C ARG A 44 -9.74 10.18 6.84
N GLY A 45 -8.47 10.00 7.21
CA GLY A 45 -8.03 9.69 8.57
C GLY A 45 -8.06 8.21 8.94
N GLY A 46 -8.53 7.33 8.05
CA GLY A 46 -8.43 5.88 8.21
C GLY A 46 -7.16 5.32 7.58
N TRP A 47 -6.52 4.37 8.25
CA TRP A 47 -5.38 3.64 7.73
C TRP A 47 -5.32 2.21 8.30
N ARG A 48 -4.60 1.33 7.62
CA ARG A 48 -4.37 -0.07 8.01
C ARG A 48 -2.94 -0.49 7.66
N LEU A 49 -2.44 -1.50 8.35
CA LEU A 49 -1.22 -2.23 7.97
C LEU A 49 -1.61 -3.47 7.17
#